data_AF-A0A923PX65-F1
#
_entry.id   AF-A0A923PX65-F1
#
_cell.length_a   1.000
_cell.length_b   1.000
_cell.length_c   1.000
_cell.angle_alpha   90.00
_cell.angle_beta   90.00
_cell.angle_gamma   90.00
#
_symmetry.space_group_name_H-M   'P 1'
#
loop_
_entity.id
_entity.type
_entity.pdbx_description
1 polymer ?
#
loop_
_entity_poly.entity_id
_entity_poly.type
_entity_poly.pdbx_seq_one_letter_code
_entity_poly.pdbx_strand_id
1 'polypeptide(L)'
;MKTPQLAFALLAILLVVHVCVAVAAAPVAPAVARLMPLDGTWQPALDRADVGVKERWLTRDLFRRVRVPGDAFSPSVASRA
;
A
#
# COMPACT_ATOMS: atom_id res chain seq x y z
N MET A 1 -53.70 -21.11 11.92
CA MET A 1 -52.30 -21.61 11.82
C MET A 1 -51.29 -20.60 11.23
N LYS A 2 -51.64 -19.31 10.97
CA LYS A 2 -50.72 -18.32 10.35
C LYS A 2 -49.92 -17.44 11.34
N THR A 3 -50.39 -17.31 12.58
CA THR A 3 -49.78 -16.51 13.64
C THR A 3 -48.35 -16.94 14.05
N PRO A 4 -48.02 -18.25 14.21
CA PRO A 4 -46.66 -18.62 14.60
C PRO A 4 -45.66 -18.40 13.46
N GLN A 5 -46.05 -18.64 12.21
CA GLN A 5 -45.17 -18.44 11.05
C GLN A 5 -44.74 -16.98 10.88
N LEU A 6 -45.66 -16.03 11.09
CA LEU A 6 -45.33 -14.60 11.02
C LEU A 6 -44.38 -14.20 12.16
N ALA A 7 -44.57 -14.72 13.37
CA ALA A 7 -43.69 -14.46 14.50
C ALA A 7 -42.26 -15.01 14.26
N PHE A 8 -42.15 -16.22 13.71
CA PHE A 8 -40.85 -16.80 13.35
C PHE A 8 -40.15 -16.01 12.23
N ALA A 9 -40.87 -15.56 11.22
CA ALA A 9 -40.31 -14.73 10.15
C ALA A 9 -39.79 -13.39 10.69
N LEU A 10 -40.55 -12.75 11.60
CA LEU A 10 -40.16 -11.47 12.20
C LEU A 10 -38.93 -11.62 13.10
N LEU A 11 -38.86 -12.69 13.88
CA LEU A 11 -37.70 -13.03 14.69
C LEU A 11 -36.45 -13.26 13.83
N ALA A 12 -36.59 -13.99 12.73
CA ALA A 12 -35.49 -14.24 11.80
C ALA A 12 -34.96 -12.94 11.16
N ILE A 13 -35.86 -12.03 10.76
CA ILE A 13 -35.47 -10.72 10.21
C ILE A 13 -34.72 -9.89 11.26
N LEU A 14 -35.24 -9.83 12.48
CA LEU A 14 -34.59 -9.09 13.57
C LEU A 14 -33.20 -9.65 13.88
N LEU A 15 -33.05 -10.98 13.88
CA LEU A 15 -31.76 -11.63 14.07
C LEU A 15 -30.76 -11.24 12.97
N VAL A 16 -31.18 -11.30 11.70
CA VAL A 16 -30.33 -10.94 10.55
C VAL A 16 -29.90 -9.48 10.66
N VAL A 17 -30.82 -8.57 10.95
CA VAL A 17 -30.51 -7.15 11.14
C VAL A 17 -29.50 -6.96 12.28
N HIS A 18 -29.68 -7.65 13.40
CA HIS A 18 -28.75 -7.57 14.53
C HIS A 18 -27.35 -8.03 14.15
N VAL A 19 -27.23 -9.14 13.41
CA VAL A 19 -25.94 -9.65 12.92
C VAL A 19 -25.30 -8.66 11.94
N CYS A 20 -26.04 -8.11 11.00
CA CYS A 20 -25.52 -7.12 10.05
C CYS A 20 -24.99 -5.87 10.77
N VAL A 21 -25.72 -5.37 11.77
CA VAL A 21 -25.29 -4.22 12.57
C VAL A 21 -24.03 -4.56 13.38
N ALA A 22 -23.97 -5.73 14.00
CA ALA A 22 -22.81 -6.17 14.76
C ALA A 22 -21.56 -6.32 13.89
N VAL A 23 -21.69 -6.83 12.66
CA VAL A 23 -20.58 -6.93 11.71
C VAL A 23 -20.13 -5.56 11.22
N ALA A 24 -21.06 -4.66 10.91
CA ALA A 24 -20.73 -3.31 10.45
C ALA A 24 -20.10 -2.42 11.53
N ALA A 25 -20.48 -2.63 12.79
CA ALA A 25 -19.93 -1.93 13.95
C ALA A 25 -18.66 -2.59 14.51
N ALA A 26 -18.22 -3.72 13.94
CA ALA A 26 -17.03 -4.40 14.41
C ALA A 26 -15.81 -3.47 14.26
N PRO A 27 -15.00 -3.30 15.32
CA PRO A 27 -13.81 -2.47 15.24
C PRO A 27 -12.87 -3.05 14.20
N VAL A 28 -12.57 -2.26 13.16
CA VAL A 28 -11.52 -2.61 12.21
C VAL A 28 -10.20 -2.49 12.96
N ALA A 29 -9.50 -3.61 13.15
CA ALA A 29 -8.16 -3.58 13.69
C ALA A 29 -7.31 -2.63 12.84
N PRO A 30 -6.52 -1.72 13.46
CA PRO A 30 -5.66 -0.86 12.68
C PRO A 30 -4.75 -1.76 11.84
N ALA A 31 -4.80 -1.58 10.52
CA ALA A 31 -3.84 -2.21 9.65
C ALA A 31 -2.46 -1.78 10.17
N VAL A 32 -1.66 -2.75 10.63
CA VAL A 32 -0.27 -2.49 10.97
C VAL A 32 0.42 -2.16 9.65
N ALA A 33 0.47 -0.87 9.33
CA ALA A 33 1.22 -0.36 8.20
C ALA A 33 2.68 -0.73 8.47
N ARG A 34 3.16 -1.80 7.84
CA ARG A 34 4.58 -2.11 7.83
C ARG A 34 5.25 -0.97 7.07
N LEU A 35 6.00 -0.14 7.79
CA LEU A 35 6.82 0.89 7.17
C LEU A 35 7.87 0.17 6.32
N MET A 36 7.83 0.42 5.01
CA MET A 36 8.87 -0.06 4.11
C MET A 36 9.99 0.98 4.08
N PRO A 37 11.20 0.66 4.57
CA PRO A 37 12.34 1.54 4.42
C PRO A 37 12.62 1.76 2.92
N LEU A 38 12.81 3.02 2.53
CA LEU A 38 13.15 3.45 1.17
C LEU A 38 14.62 3.93 1.06
N ASP A 39 15.34 3.93 2.18
CA ASP A 39 16.77 4.15 2.20
C ASP A 39 17.52 3.00 1.51
N GLY A 40 18.74 3.28 1.06
CA GLY A 40 19.56 2.31 0.35
C GLY A 40 20.12 2.87 -0.95
N THR A 41 20.31 1.98 -1.93
CA THR A 41 20.99 2.33 -3.19
C THR A 41 19.98 2.58 -4.30
N TRP A 42 20.04 3.78 -4.88
CA TRP A 42 19.16 4.24 -5.95
C TRP A 42 19.96 4.47 -7.23
N GLN A 43 19.26 4.46 -8.38
CA GLN A 43 19.88 4.71 -9.68
C GLN A 43 19.37 6.01 -10.33
N PRO A 44 19.79 7.20 -9.86
CA PRO A 44 19.34 8.46 -10.45
C PRO A 44 20.13 8.80 -11.72
N ALA A 45 19.48 9.53 -12.64
CA ALA A 45 20.13 10.20 -13.76
C ALA A 45 19.72 11.68 -13.81
N LEU A 46 20.63 12.55 -14.23
CA LEU A 46 20.35 13.99 -14.36
C LEU A 46 19.68 14.26 -15.71
N ASP A 47 18.42 14.66 -15.67
CA ASP A 47 17.67 14.96 -16.88
C ASP A 47 17.77 16.44 -17.26
N ARG A 48 18.88 16.83 -17.91
CA ARG A 48 19.08 18.24 -18.31
C ARG A 48 18.18 18.70 -19.45
N ALA A 49 17.68 17.77 -20.26
CA ALA A 49 16.94 18.05 -21.48
C ALA A 49 15.47 17.64 -21.40
N ASP A 50 15.01 17.19 -20.22
CA ASP A 50 13.66 16.66 -19.98
C ASP A 50 13.28 15.54 -20.96
N VAL A 51 14.22 14.62 -21.20
CA VAL A 51 14.07 13.51 -22.15
C VAL A 51 13.71 12.20 -21.49
N GLY A 52 13.77 12.10 -20.15
CA GLY A 52 13.61 10.84 -19.42
C GLY A 52 12.26 10.16 -19.65
N VAL A 53 11.19 10.94 -19.88
CA VAL A 53 9.87 10.42 -20.27
C VAL A 53 9.89 9.85 -21.68
N LYS A 54 10.42 10.61 -22.66
CA LYS A 54 10.51 10.18 -24.07
C LYS A 54 11.37 8.92 -24.20
N GLU A 55 12.44 8.85 -23.43
CA GLU A 55 13.35 7.71 -23.37
C GLU A 55 12.89 6.62 -22.40
N ARG A 56 11.76 6.75 -21.71
CA ARG A 56 11.23 5.69 -20.81
C ARG A 56 12.26 5.21 -19.77
N TRP A 57 12.92 6.14 -19.08
CA TRP A 57 13.98 5.81 -18.11
C TRP A 57 13.50 4.92 -16.96
N LEU A 58 12.22 4.99 -16.59
CA LEU A 58 11.64 4.16 -15.52
C LEU A 58 11.66 2.65 -15.83
N THR A 59 11.71 2.27 -17.10
CA THR A 59 11.64 0.86 -17.52
C THR A 59 13.00 0.27 -17.90
N ARG A 60 14.09 0.91 -17.50
CA ARG A 60 15.47 0.49 -17.82
C ARG A 60 16.41 0.77 -16.65
N ASP A 61 17.56 0.11 -16.65
CA ASP A 61 18.63 0.40 -15.70
C ASP A 61 19.36 1.71 -16.07
N LEU A 62 19.69 2.50 -15.05
CA LEU A 62 20.45 3.73 -15.19
C LEU A 62 21.86 3.52 -14.63
N PHE A 63 22.88 4.07 -15.31
CA PHE A 63 24.28 3.71 -15.07
C PHE A 63 24.79 4.04 -13.66
N ARG A 64 24.24 5.07 -13.01
CA ARG A 64 24.78 5.63 -11.77
C ARG A 64 24.09 5.05 -10.55
N ARG A 65 24.83 4.77 -9.48
CA ARG A 65 24.30 4.40 -8.16
C ARG A 65 24.66 5.42 -7.07
N VAL A 66 23.70 5.75 -6.22
CA VAL A 66 23.81 6.73 -5.11
C VAL A 66 23.13 6.16 -3.87
N ARG A 67 23.62 6.48 -2.66
CA ARG A 67 22.98 6.10 -1.39
C ARG A 67 22.03 7.21 -0.91
N VAL A 68 20.83 6.83 -0.47
CA VAL A 68 19.87 7.73 0.19
C VAL A 68 19.49 7.22 1.58
N PRO A 69 19.18 8.11 2.55
CA PRO A 69 19.35 9.56 2.46
C PRO A 69 20.83 9.95 2.34
N GLY A 70 21.11 10.99 1.55
CA GLY A 70 22.47 11.43 1.21
C GLY A 70 22.46 12.37 0.00
N ASP A 71 23.62 12.93 -0.32
CA ASP A 71 23.73 13.87 -1.43
C ASP A 71 23.56 13.16 -2.78
N ALA A 72 22.72 13.73 -3.66
CA ALA A 72 22.47 13.21 -5.01
C ALA A 72 23.74 13.10 -5.89
N PHE A 73 24.86 13.64 -5.41
CA PHE A 73 26.14 13.63 -6.10
C PHE A 73 27.19 12.70 -5.49
N SER A 74 26.93 12.11 -4.32
CA SER A 74 27.90 11.22 -3.67
C SER A 74 27.79 9.81 -4.26
N PRO A 75 28.85 9.27 -4.88
CA PRO A 75 28.83 7.90 -5.39
C PRO A 75 28.60 6.92 -4.24
N SER A 76 27.84 5.84 -4.48
CA SER A 76 27.80 4.75 -3.52
C SER A 76 29.21 4.18 -3.38
N VAL A 77 29.86 4.39 -2.24
CA VAL A 77 31.12 3.72 -1.92
C VAL A 77 30.79 2.24 -1.78
N ALA A 78 30.91 1.51 -2.90
CA ALA A 78 30.90 0.07 -2.87
C ALA A 78 32.06 -0.33 -1.96
N SER A 79 31.73 -1.04 -0.87
CA SER A 79 32.69 -1.81 -0.09
C SER A 79 33.57 -2.58 -1.08
N ARG A 80 34.82 -2.13 -1.22
CA ARG A 80 35.86 -2.97 -1.80
C ARG A 80 36.11 -4.06 -0.76
N ALA A 81 35.88 -5.30 -1.17
CA ALA A 81 36.39 -6.48 -0.50
C ALA A 81 37.93 -6.43 -0.44
#